data_AF-A0A970I7D2-F1
#
_entry.id   AF-A0A970I7D2-F1
#
_cell.length_a   1.000
_cell.length_b   1.000
_cell.length_c   1.000
_cell.angle_alpha   90.00
_cell.angle_beta   90.00
_cell.angle_gamma   90.00
#
_symmetry.space_group_name_H-M   'P 1'
#
loop_
_entity.id
_entity.type
_entity.pdbx_description
1 polymer ?
#
loop_
_entity_poly.entity_id
_entity_poly.type
_entity_poly.pdbx_seq_one_letter_code
_entity_poly.pdbx_strand_id
1 'polypeptide(L)'
;MKKIFYLPIIALLSISCSQQQNLVKNNFQDSDLDGIHDSRDACPFEPGSIFNLGCPEDESMKLSATYDKLKSTDADLDGVPDDKDECPNLYGSPFNQGCPFVIKVD
;
A
#
# COMPACT_ATOMS: atom_id res chain seq x y z
N MET A 1 1.74 35.48 61.79
CA MET A 1 0.95 34.27 61.46
C MET A 1 0.87 34.14 59.95
N LYS A 2 1.46 33.05 59.42
CA LYS A 2 1.38 32.45 58.06
C LYS A 2 1.16 33.39 56.85
N LYS A 3 2.25 33.90 56.26
CA LYS A 3 2.26 34.28 54.84
C LYS A 3 2.38 32.98 54.04
N ILE A 4 1.26 32.53 53.50
CA ILE A 4 1.18 31.35 52.62
C ILE A 4 1.89 31.72 51.31
N PHE A 5 3.07 31.14 51.09
CA PHE A 5 3.75 31.20 49.80
C PHE A 5 2.98 30.29 48.83
N TYR A 6 2.15 30.88 47.98
CA TYR A 6 1.67 30.20 46.79
C TYR A 6 2.85 30.05 45.82
N LEU A 7 3.56 28.91 45.89
CA LEU A 7 4.39 28.47 44.77
C LEU A 7 3.45 28.27 43.57
N PRO A 8 3.72 28.86 42.40
CA PRO A 8 2.84 28.71 41.25
C PRO A 8 2.79 27.23 40.86
N ILE A 9 1.57 26.68 40.86
CA ILE A 9 1.19 25.33 40.41
C ILE A 9 1.28 25.28 38.86
N ILE A 10 2.37 25.80 38.27
CA ILE A 10 2.55 25.91 36.81
C ILE A 10 3.91 25.31 36.39
N ALA A 11 4.33 24.25 37.07
CA ALA A 11 5.47 23.42 36.64
C ALA A 11 5.10 21.92 36.57
N LEU A 12 3.81 21.61 36.41
CA LEU A 12 3.31 20.23 36.28
C LEU A 12 2.68 19.92 34.90
N LEU A 13 2.81 20.82 33.92
CA LEU A 13 2.30 20.62 32.56
C LEU A 13 3.38 20.45 31.48
N SER A 14 4.64 20.25 31.86
CA SER A 14 5.75 20.14 30.89
C SER A 14 6.74 19.00 31.13
N ILE A 15 6.41 18.01 31.97
CA ILE A 15 7.30 16.86 32.21
C ILE A 15 6.57 15.55 31.90
N SER A 16 6.35 15.27 30.61
CA SER A 16 6.24 13.89 30.12
C SER A 16 6.48 13.81 28.61
N CYS A 17 7.63 14.32 28.15
CA CYS A 17 8.38 13.67 27.08
C CYS A 17 9.84 14.17 27.07
N SER A 18 10.61 13.91 28.13
CA SER A 18 12.06 14.23 28.14
C SER A 18 12.89 13.36 29.10
N GLN A 19 12.38 12.21 29.53
CA GLN A 19 13.11 11.35 30.48
C GLN A 19 13.18 9.87 30.05
N GLN A 20 13.07 9.58 28.75
CA GLN A 20 13.49 8.28 28.19
C GLN A 20 14.01 8.45 26.76
N GLN A 21 15.12 9.16 26.57
CA GLN A 21 15.90 9.05 25.32
C GLN A 21 17.30 8.51 25.61
N ASN A 22 17.40 7.64 26.62
CA ASN A 22 18.58 6.82 26.91
C ASN A 22 18.21 5.33 26.99
N LEU A 23 17.24 4.92 26.18
CA LEU A 23 16.83 3.54 25.91
C LEU A 23 16.45 3.53 24.43
N VAL A 24 17.34 3.68 23.46
CA VAL A 24 17.97 2.59 22.71
C VAL A 24 19.05 3.27 21.85
N LYS A 25 20.30 3.29 22.30
CA LYS A 25 21.46 3.34 21.40
C LYS A 25 22.04 1.92 21.26
N ASN A 26 21.15 0.93 21.17
CA ASN A 26 21.52 -0.41 20.75
C ASN A 26 21.22 -0.46 19.27
N ASN A 27 22.20 -0.09 18.44
CA ASN A 27 22.36 -0.51 17.04
C ASN A 27 21.05 -0.95 16.32
N PHE A 28 20.01 -0.11 16.37
CA PHE A 28 18.73 -0.41 15.75
C PHE A 28 18.86 0.12 14.34
N GLN A 29 19.51 -0.71 13.52
CA GLN A 29 19.75 -0.40 12.13
C GLN A 29 18.46 -0.72 11.37
N ASP A 30 17.73 0.32 11.04
CA ASP A 30 16.45 0.31 10.33
C ASP A 30 16.47 1.60 9.49
N SER A 31 16.91 1.48 8.25
CA SER A 31 17.33 2.61 7.43
C SER A 31 16.15 3.32 6.74
N ASP A 32 14.99 2.67 6.60
CA ASP A 32 13.76 3.25 6.05
C ASP A 32 12.63 3.46 7.07
N LEU A 33 12.83 3.00 8.32
CA LEU A 33 11.95 3.21 9.46
C LEU A 33 10.59 2.51 9.33
N ASP A 34 10.53 1.39 8.63
CA ASP A 34 9.32 0.58 8.51
C ASP A 34 9.08 -0.35 9.72
N GLY A 35 10.06 -0.42 10.64
CA GLY A 35 10.02 -1.23 11.85
C GLY A 35 10.70 -2.59 11.72
N ILE A 36 11.35 -2.88 10.58
CA ILE A 36 12.15 -4.06 10.33
C ILE A 36 13.63 -3.67 10.39
N HIS A 37 14.43 -4.50 11.04
CA HIS A 37 15.88 -4.26 11.11
C HIS A 37 16.52 -4.58 9.75
N ASP A 38 17.44 -3.75 9.25
CA ASP A 38 18.08 -3.87 7.92
C ASP A 38 18.52 -5.30 7.56
N SER A 39 19.05 -6.05 8.53
CA SER A 39 19.51 -7.44 8.30
C SER A 39 18.39 -8.47 8.10
N ARG A 40 17.14 -8.10 8.37
CA ARG A 40 15.91 -8.88 8.17
C ARG A 40 14.98 -8.22 7.17
N ASP A 41 15.37 -7.07 6.63
CA ASP A 41 14.64 -6.33 5.62
C ASP A 41 15.14 -6.75 4.22
N ALA A 42 14.23 -7.13 3.35
CA ALA A 42 14.53 -7.46 1.96
C ALA A 42 14.80 -6.20 1.12
N CYS A 43 14.28 -5.05 1.54
CA CYS A 43 14.45 -3.74 0.93
C CYS A 43 14.86 -2.67 1.96
N PRO A 44 16.05 -2.74 2.60
CA PRO A 44 16.41 -1.94 3.79
C PRO A 44 16.35 -0.40 3.66
N PHE A 45 16.15 0.14 2.46
CA PHE A 45 16.15 1.57 2.19
C PHE A 45 14.83 2.05 1.56
N GLU A 46 13.81 1.21 1.52
CA GLU A 46 12.52 1.51 0.93
C GLU A 46 11.40 0.88 1.77
N PRO A 47 10.57 1.69 2.45
CA PRO A 47 9.69 1.19 3.48
C PRO A 47 8.65 0.23 2.92
N GLY A 48 8.48 -0.91 3.58
CA GLY A 48 7.55 -1.94 3.18
C GLY A 48 6.64 -2.42 4.29
N SER A 49 5.93 -3.51 4.01
CA SER A 49 5.12 -4.19 5.02
C SER A 49 5.85 -5.44 5.53
N ILE A 50 5.60 -5.82 6.78
CA ILE A 50 6.10 -7.10 7.33
C ILE A 50 5.59 -8.32 6.55
N PHE A 51 4.45 -8.21 5.86
CA PHE A 51 3.91 -9.26 5.00
C PHE A 51 4.72 -9.44 3.71
N ASN A 52 5.43 -8.39 3.29
CA ASN A 52 6.31 -8.40 2.13
C ASN A 52 7.80 -8.24 2.51
N LEU A 53 8.15 -8.66 3.73
CA LEU A 53 9.53 -8.68 4.23
C LEU A 53 10.26 -7.32 4.15
N GLY A 54 9.53 -6.22 4.37
CA GLY A 54 10.10 -4.86 4.33
C GLY A 54 10.20 -4.25 2.94
N CYS A 55 9.73 -4.95 1.90
CA CYS A 55 9.61 -4.36 0.58
C CYS A 55 8.24 -3.67 0.36
N PRO A 56 8.20 -2.58 -0.43
CA PRO A 56 6.94 -1.99 -0.86
C PRO A 56 6.12 -3.03 -1.60
N GLU A 57 4.79 -2.94 -1.49
CA GLU A 57 3.91 -3.70 -2.37
C GLU A 57 4.21 -3.28 -3.80
N ASP A 58 4.52 -4.24 -4.66
CA ASP A 58 4.66 -3.92 -6.07
C ASP A 58 3.29 -3.45 -6.62
N GLU A 59 3.31 -2.46 -7.52
CA GLU A 59 2.08 -2.00 -8.19
C GLU A 59 1.41 -3.15 -8.98
N SER A 60 2.14 -4.21 -9.32
CA SER A 60 1.60 -5.41 -9.98
C SER A 60 0.74 -6.29 -9.07
N MET A 61 0.85 -6.23 -7.74
CA MET A 61 0.00 -6.93 -6.79
C MET A 61 -1.31 -6.18 -6.62
N LYS A 62 -1.28 -4.84 -6.57
CA LYS A 62 -2.51 -4.04 -6.75
C LYS A 62 -3.15 -4.28 -8.11
N LEU A 63 -2.34 -4.44 -9.16
CA LEU A 63 -2.84 -4.86 -10.45
C LEU A 63 -3.43 -6.26 -10.37
N SER A 64 -2.88 -7.22 -9.62
CA SER A 64 -3.42 -8.59 -9.55
C SER A 64 -4.84 -8.63 -8.97
N ALA A 65 -5.11 -7.94 -7.86
CA ALA A 65 -6.46 -7.85 -7.31
C ALA A 65 -7.42 -7.12 -8.27
N THR A 66 -6.92 -6.12 -9.00
CA THR A 66 -7.69 -5.39 -10.00
C THR A 66 -7.90 -6.20 -11.27
N TYR A 67 -6.93 -7.01 -11.66
CA TYR A 67 -6.87 -7.86 -12.84
C TYR A 67 -7.77 -9.07 -12.63
N ASP A 68 -7.69 -9.75 -11.50
CA ASP A 68 -8.60 -10.83 -11.13
C ASP A 68 -10.05 -10.32 -11.09
N LYS A 69 -10.25 -9.10 -10.56
CA LYS A 69 -11.56 -8.44 -10.59
C LYS A 69 -12.01 -8.07 -12.00
N LEU A 70 -11.14 -7.49 -12.84
CA LEU A 70 -11.48 -7.12 -14.22
C LEU A 70 -11.83 -8.37 -15.02
N LYS A 71 -10.95 -9.37 -14.95
CA LYS A 71 -11.07 -10.67 -15.61
C LYS A 71 -12.31 -11.46 -15.19
N SER A 72 -12.84 -11.21 -13.99
CA SER A 72 -14.11 -11.80 -13.54
C SER A 72 -15.35 -11.17 -14.18
N THR A 73 -15.20 -10.04 -14.87
CA THR A 73 -16.29 -9.25 -15.48
C THR A 73 -16.06 -8.86 -16.94
N ASP A 74 -14.90 -9.22 -17.49
CA ASP A 74 -14.39 -8.93 -18.83
C ASP A 74 -13.27 -9.95 -19.09
N ALA A 75 -13.64 -11.13 -19.59
CA ALA A 75 -12.79 -12.32 -19.55
C ALA A 75 -11.67 -12.31 -20.60
N ASP A 76 -11.84 -11.60 -21.71
CA ASP A 76 -10.80 -11.39 -22.73
C ASP A 76 -10.09 -10.04 -22.66
N LEU A 77 -10.55 -9.16 -21.76
CA LEU A 77 -9.92 -7.87 -21.43
C LEU A 77 -9.91 -6.91 -22.62
N ASP A 78 -10.93 -6.96 -23.48
CA ASP A 78 -11.08 -6.06 -24.62
C ASP A 78 -11.72 -4.69 -24.25
N GLY A 79 -12.19 -4.58 -23.00
CA GLY A 79 -12.82 -3.39 -22.45
C GLY A 79 -14.35 -3.37 -22.59
N VAL A 80 -14.95 -4.43 -23.13
CA VAL A 80 -16.39 -4.68 -23.13
C VAL A 80 -16.71 -5.67 -22.00
N PRO A 81 -17.56 -5.31 -21.03
CA PRO A 81 -17.95 -6.25 -19.97
C PRO A 81 -18.62 -7.51 -20.54
N ASP A 82 -18.38 -8.67 -19.92
CA ASP A 82 -18.92 -9.98 -20.36
C ASP A 82 -20.44 -9.97 -20.56
N ASP A 83 -21.17 -9.16 -19.77
CA ASP A 83 -22.63 -9.04 -19.86
C ASP A 83 -23.11 -8.20 -21.06
N LYS A 84 -22.18 -7.56 -21.77
CA LYS A 84 -22.37 -6.69 -22.94
C LYS A 84 -21.54 -7.13 -24.15
N ASP A 85 -20.75 -8.18 -23.99
CA ASP A 85 -19.89 -8.75 -25.01
C ASP A 85 -20.62 -9.91 -25.72
N GLU A 86 -20.70 -9.87 -27.04
CA GLU A 86 -21.25 -10.96 -27.85
C GLU A 86 -20.25 -12.13 -28.00
N CYS A 87 -18.96 -11.86 -27.79
CA CYS A 87 -17.85 -12.79 -27.84
C CYS A 87 -16.98 -12.76 -26.55
N PRO A 88 -17.51 -13.04 -25.34
CA PRO A 88 -16.84 -12.75 -24.05
C PRO A 88 -15.47 -13.39 -23.78
N ASN A 89 -14.98 -14.26 -24.67
CA ASN A 89 -13.69 -14.95 -24.50
C ASN A 89 -12.78 -14.76 -25.74
N LEU A 90 -13.11 -13.82 -26.62
CA LEU A 90 -12.42 -13.57 -27.86
C LEU A 90 -12.37 -12.08 -28.14
N TYR A 91 -11.22 -11.50 -27.81
CA TYR A 91 -10.94 -10.07 -27.96
C TYR A 91 -11.51 -9.49 -29.26
N GLY A 92 -12.30 -8.44 -29.12
CA GLY A 92 -12.86 -7.71 -30.24
C GLY A 92 -12.91 -6.22 -30.01
N SER A 93 -13.77 -5.56 -30.78
CA SER A 93 -13.90 -4.11 -30.72
C SER A 93 -15.23 -3.76 -30.06
N PRO A 94 -15.29 -2.72 -29.20
CA PRO A 94 -16.57 -2.20 -28.72
C PRO A 94 -17.47 -1.69 -29.86
N PHE A 95 -16.90 -1.36 -31.02
CA PHE A 95 -17.68 -1.00 -32.22
C PHE A 95 -18.38 -2.21 -32.88
N ASN A 96 -18.04 -3.42 -32.48
CA ASN A 96 -18.59 -4.68 -32.99
C ASN A 96 -18.98 -5.61 -31.83
N GLN A 97 -19.54 -5.03 -30.75
CA GLN A 97 -20.02 -5.75 -29.56
C GLN A 97 -19.00 -6.72 -28.94
N GLY A 98 -17.71 -6.35 -28.89
CA GLY A 98 -16.66 -7.19 -28.31
C GLY A 98 -16.24 -8.36 -29.20
N CYS A 99 -16.77 -8.46 -30.43
CA CYS A 99 -16.34 -9.46 -31.40
C CYS A 99 -15.31 -8.91 -32.40
N PRO A 100 -14.38 -9.74 -32.91
CA PRO A 100 -13.46 -9.35 -33.97
C PRO A 100 -14.18 -9.13 -35.32
N PHE A 101 -13.65 -8.24 -36.16
CA PHE A 101 -14.18 -8.01 -37.50
C PHE A 101 -13.84 -9.16 -38.43
N VAL A 102 -14.86 -9.72 -39.10
CA VAL A 102 -14.65 -10.69 -40.18
C VAL A 102 -14.28 -9.95 -41.46
N ILE A 103 -12.98 -9.77 -41.68
CA ILE A 103 -12.44 -9.32 -42.97
C ILE A 103 -12.47 -10.49 -43.96
N LYS A 104 -13.47 -10.48 -44.86
CA LYS A 104 -13.43 -11.34 -46.04
C LYS A 104 -12.38 -10.77 -46.99
N VAL A 105 -11.32 -11.54 -47.20
CA VAL A 105 -10.34 -11.27 -48.25
C VAL A 105 -10.89 -11.93 -49.50
N ASP A 106 -11.46 -11.12 -50.39
CA ASP A 106 -11.89 -11.54 -51.72
C ASP A 106 -10.68 -11.76 -52.65
#